data_AF-A0A5S9M7C4-F1
#
_entry.id   AF-A0A5S9M7C4-F1
#
_cell.length_a   1.000
_cell.length_b   1.000
_cell.length_c   1.000
_cell.angle_alpha   90.00
_cell.angle_beta   90.00
_cell.angle_gamma   90.00
#
_symmetry.space_group_name_H-M   'P 1'
#
loop_
_entity.id
_entity.type
_entity.pdbx_description
1 polymer ?
#
loop_
_entity_poly.entity_id
_entity_poly.type
_entity_poly.pdbx_seq_one_letter_code
_entity_poly.pdbx_strand_id
1 'polypeptide(L)'
;MNILLQTYFDSVDAYEELVTYPVEAIGLDFVHDQGRNLDQVKKHGFPKDKILAAGVIDGRNIWRSDLGERLSFISEVIADVQPKEVWLQPSSSLLHVPVAKHPSEQLEEKLLNGLSYATEKLAELTLLKEGLTKKAAAIDADINEAAQALLYLKKSSQKNKCGSNSGTQQSFIEKDFKRPAAFEERLRIQNESLSSRFFQQQQLAVSRSLPKCAVLVKNGAKMSGQMQSTMSLLRKKQNDGLIFKKKLVWMCSYMGNLNVQTWLNTSVRS
;
A
#
# COMPACT_ATOMS: atom_id res chain seq x y z
N MET A 1 32.54 17.40 -7.78
CA MET A 1 31.07 17.28 -7.66
C MET A 1 30.80 15.95 -7.03
N ASN A 2 30.00 15.94 -5.97
CA ASN A 2 29.79 14.78 -5.10
C ASN A 2 28.45 14.15 -5.46
N ILE A 3 28.44 12.89 -5.91
CA ILE A 3 27.27 12.21 -6.47
C ILE A 3 27.00 10.91 -5.70
N LEU A 4 25.78 10.77 -5.20
CA LEU A 4 25.22 9.54 -4.63
C LEU A 4 24.32 8.88 -5.69
N LEU A 5 24.64 7.66 -6.07
CA LEU A 5 23.78 6.82 -6.91
C LEU A 5 22.87 5.98 -6.02
N GLN A 6 21.59 6.34 -5.96
CA GLN A 6 20.62 5.66 -5.11
C GLN A 6 19.85 4.58 -5.87
N THR A 7 19.81 3.37 -5.32
CA THR A 7 18.92 2.27 -5.75
C THR A 7 17.92 1.95 -4.64
N TYR A 8 16.70 1.51 -5.00
CA TYR A 8 15.64 1.16 -4.05
C TYR A 8 14.57 0.26 -4.70
N PHE A 9 13.72 -0.33 -3.86
CA PHE A 9 12.60 -1.24 -4.17
C PHE A 9 12.95 -2.72 -4.37
N ASP A 10 14.16 -3.02 -4.82
CA ASP A 10 14.64 -4.38 -5.00
C ASP A 10 16.18 -4.40 -4.96
N SER A 11 16.74 -5.60 -5.03
CA SER A 11 18.14 -5.87 -5.27
C SER A 11 18.63 -5.38 -6.64
N VAL A 12 19.93 -5.10 -6.73
CA VAL A 12 20.56 -4.70 -7.99
C VAL A 12 21.03 -5.95 -8.75
N ASP A 13 20.51 -6.14 -9.97
CA ASP A 13 20.89 -7.27 -10.82
C ASP A 13 22.34 -7.15 -11.32
N ALA A 14 22.75 -5.96 -11.75
CA ALA A 14 24.08 -5.67 -12.32
C ALA A 14 25.03 -5.06 -11.28
N TYR A 15 25.19 -5.70 -10.12
CA TYR A 15 25.99 -5.17 -9.01
C TYR A 15 27.45 -4.89 -9.40
N GLU A 16 28.08 -5.81 -10.14
CA GLU A 16 29.48 -5.68 -10.57
C GLU A 16 29.70 -4.44 -11.45
N GLU A 17 28.73 -4.09 -12.30
CA GLU A 17 28.80 -2.87 -13.11
C GLU A 17 28.53 -1.62 -12.25
N LEU A 18 27.51 -1.67 -11.39
CA LEU A 18 27.12 -0.57 -10.51
C LEU A 18 28.30 -0.02 -9.71
N VAL A 19 29.12 -0.91 -9.14
CA VAL A 19 30.25 -0.52 -8.29
C VAL A 19 31.40 0.13 -9.06
N THR A 20 31.46 -0.03 -10.38
CA THR A 20 32.50 0.58 -11.23
C THR A 20 32.21 2.03 -11.59
N TYR A 21 30.98 2.51 -11.42
CA TYR A 21 30.61 3.85 -11.84
C TYR A 21 31.40 4.93 -11.09
N PRO A 22 31.71 6.06 -11.76
CA PRO A 22 32.50 7.16 -11.20
C PRO A 22 31.65 8.05 -10.26
N VAL A 23 31.07 7.43 -9.23
CA VAL A 23 30.27 8.06 -8.18
C VAL A 23 30.98 7.94 -6.83
N GLU A 24 30.68 8.86 -5.92
CA GLU A 24 31.29 8.91 -4.59
C GLU A 24 30.59 7.99 -3.61
N ALA A 25 29.27 7.86 -3.73
CA ALA A 25 28.45 7.04 -2.85
C ALA A 25 27.49 6.17 -3.65
N ILE A 26 27.23 4.97 -3.15
CA ILE A 26 26.27 4.01 -3.71
C ILE A 26 25.26 3.65 -2.64
N GLY A 27 23.98 3.86 -2.94
CA GLY A 27 22.87 3.53 -2.09
C GLY A 27 22.27 2.19 -2.45
N LEU A 28 22.18 1.30 -1.46
CA LEU A 28 21.59 -0.04 -1.58
C LEU A 28 20.41 -0.19 -0.60
N ASP A 29 19.35 -0.84 -1.07
CA ASP A 29 18.22 -1.27 -0.24
C ASP A 29 18.56 -2.59 0.45
N PHE A 30 18.40 -2.68 1.77
CA PHE A 30 18.60 -3.91 2.55
C PHE A 30 17.31 -4.38 3.25
N VAL A 31 16.16 -3.85 2.82
CA VAL A 31 14.84 -4.19 3.38
C VAL A 31 14.05 -5.03 2.39
N HIS A 32 13.96 -4.58 1.13
CA HIS A 32 13.17 -5.25 0.09
C HIS A 32 14.02 -6.04 -0.91
N ASP A 33 15.33 -6.17 -0.68
CA ASP A 33 16.29 -6.85 -1.56
C ASP A 33 16.31 -8.38 -1.43
N GLN A 34 15.52 -8.93 -0.51
CA GLN A 34 15.48 -10.38 -0.20
C GLN A 34 16.85 -10.95 0.21
N GLY A 35 17.74 -10.11 0.74
CA GLY A 35 19.12 -10.48 1.12
C GLY A 35 20.12 -10.53 -0.03
N ARG A 36 19.68 -10.32 -1.28
CA ARG A 36 20.57 -10.41 -2.45
C ARG A 36 21.61 -9.31 -2.50
N ASN A 37 21.31 -8.08 -2.06
CA ASN A 37 22.33 -7.02 -2.10
C ASN A 37 23.46 -7.34 -1.12
N LEU A 38 23.14 -7.87 0.06
CA LEU A 38 24.16 -8.30 1.00
C LEU A 38 25.01 -9.45 0.43
N ASP A 39 24.39 -10.45 -0.19
CA ASP A 39 25.11 -11.55 -0.83
C ASP A 39 26.05 -11.07 -1.95
N GLN A 40 25.58 -10.12 -2.77
CA GLN A 40 26.39 -9.52 -3.83
C GLN A 40 27.60 -8.77 -3.26
N VAL A 41 27.38 -7.96 -2.21
CA VAL A 41 28.46 -7.22 -1.57
C VAL A 41 29.47 -8.19 -0.90
N LYS A 42 29.00 -9.27 -0.26
CA LYS A 42 29.88 -10.29 0.33
C LYS A 42 30.69 -11.04 -0.72
N LYS A 43 30.09 -11.34 -1.87
CA LYS A 43 30.72 -12.13 -2.94
C LYS A 43 31.70 -11.32 -3.79
N HIS A 44 31.33 -10.10 -4.16
CA HIS A 44 32.07 -9.26 -5.10
C HIS A 44 32.85 -8.12 -4.41
N GLY A 45 32.61 -7.91 -3.11
CA GLY A 45 33.19 -6.81 -2.34
C GLY A 45 32.49 -5.47 -2.59
N PHE A 46 32.92 -4.45 -1.84
CA PHE A 46 32.52 -3.07 -2.06
C PHE A 46 33.77 -2.19 -2.30
N PRO A 47 33.73 -1.21 -3.20
CA PRO A 47 34.87 -0.34 -3.45
C PRO A 47 35.25 0.48 -2.21
N LYS A 48 36.52 0.39 -1.80
CA LYS A 48 37.05 1.06 -0.60
C LYS A 48 37.16 2.58 -0.73
N ASP A 49 37.10 3.11 -1.95
CA ASP A 49 37.09 4.54 -2.25
C ASP A 49 35.69 5.17 -2.12
N LYS A 50 34.64 4.35 -2.03
CA LYS A 50 33.23 4.79 -2.05
C LYS A 50 32.57 4.72 -0.68
N ILE A 51 31.51 5.52 -0.54
CA ILE A 51 30.64 5.55 0.63
C ILE A 51 29.46 4.59 0.40
N LEU A 52 29.17 3.75 1.38
CA LEU A 52 27.99 2.88 1.37
C LEU A 52 26.81 3.63 2.00
N ALA A 53 25.80 3.96 1.23
CA ALA A 53 24.55 4.50 1.76
C ALA A 53 23.57 3.34 2.01
N ALA A 54 23.48 2.89 3.27
CA ALA A 54 22.74 1.71 3.67
C ALA A 54 21.26 1.99 3.95
N GLY A 55 20.38 1.47 3.11
CA GLY A 55 18.93 1.53 3.25
C GLY A 55 18.39 0.48 4.22
N VAL A 56 18.31 0.82 5.52
CA VAL A 56 18.03 -0.15 6.60
C VAL A 56 16.64 -0.06 7.22
N ILE A 57 15.97 1.09 7.10
CA ILE A 57 14.61 1.32 7.62
C ILE A 57 13.60 1.29 6.47
N ASP A 58 12.51 0.53 6.60
CA ASP A 58 11.50 0.40 5.55
C ASP A 58 10.81 1.75 5.26
N GLY A 59 11.02 2.29 4.06
CA GLY A 59 10.41 3.54 3.62
C GLY A 59 8.99 3.41 3.04
N ARG A 60 8.45 2.19 2.91
CA ARG A 60 7.15 1.92 2.28
C ARG A 60 6.07 1.48 3.26
N ASN A 61 6.49 1.04 4.44
CA ASN A 61 5.60 0.45 5.42
C ASN A 61 5.48 1.32 6.67
N ILE A 62 4.32 1.27 7.31
CA ILE A 62 3.98 2.13 8.45
C ILE A 62 4.36 1.52 9.80
N TRP A 63 5.00 0.35 9.82
CA TRP A 63 5.40 -0.29 11.06
C TRP A 63 6.73 0.26 11.58
N ARG A 64 6.84 0.32 12.91
CA ARG A 64 8.10 0.57 13.60
C ARG A 64 9.09 -0.55 13.31
N SER A 65 10.37 -0.21 13.16
CA SER A 65 11.41 -1.21 12.89
C SER A 65 11.89 -1.88 14.17
N ASP A 66 12.34 -3.13 14.08
CA ASP A 66 13.08 -3.77 15.17
C ASP A 66 14.50 -3.20 15.23
N LEU A 67 14.72 -2.23 16.12
CA LEU A 67 15.99 -1.50 16.20
C LEU A 67 17.16 -2.41 16.59
N GLY A 68 16.92 -3.45 17.40
CA GLY A 68 17.95 -4.40 17.80
C GLY A 68 18.41 -5.26 16.63
N GLU A 69 17.47 -5.81 15.87
CA GLU A 69 17.75 -6.57 14.65
C GLU A 69 18.48 -5.69 13.62
N ARG A 70 17.99 -4.47 13.39
CA ARG A 70 18.59 -3.55 12.40
C ARG A 70 19.98 -3.09 12.80
N LEU A 71 20.23 -2.84 14.09
CA LEU A 71 21.57 -2.50 14.60
C LEU A 71 22.56 -3.67 14.43
N SER A 72 22.14 -4.89 14.76
CA SER A 72 22.96 -6.08 14.56
C SER A 72 23.28 -6.29 13.08
N PHE A 73 22.27 -6.19 12.23
CA PHE A 73 22.41 -6.34 10.78
C PHE A 73 23.41 -5.33 10.20
N ILE A 74 23.23 -4.03 10.46
CA ILE A 74 24.13 -3.02 9.90
C ILE A 74 25.55 -3.12 10.48
N SER A 75 25.69 -3.59 11.73
CA SER A 75 27.02 -3.86 12.31
C SER A 75 27.73 -5.01 11.58
N GLU A 76 27.00 -6.08 11.22
CA GLU A 76 27.52 -7.17 10.40
C GLU A 76 27.94 -6.68 9.02
N VAL A 77 27.08 -5.90 8.34
CA VAL A 77 27.41 -5.31 7.04
C VAL A 77 28.67 -4.45 7.14
N ILE A 78 28.81 -3.60 8.15
CA ILE A 78 30.01 -2.77 8.32
C ILE A 78 31.27 -3.63 8.53
N ALA A 79 31.18 -4.70 9.34
CA ALA A 79 32.29 -5.59 9.64
C ALA A 79 32.76 -6.38 8.41
N ASP A 80 31.82 -6.86 7.60
CA ASP A 80 32.11 -7.67 6.41
C ASP A 80 32.62 -6.79 5.26
N VAL A 81 31.99 -5.63 5.05
CA VAL A 81 32.22 -4.78 3.88
C VAL A 81 33.42 -3.84 4.08
N GLN A 82 33.64 -3.36 5.31
CA GLN A 82 34.67 -2.38 5.67
C GLN A 82 34.73 -1.18 4.71
N PRO A 83 33.60 -0.50 4.44
CA PRO A 83 33.59 0.65 3.56
C PRO A 83 34.31 1.84 4.20
N LYS A 84 34.70 2.83 3.38
CA LYS A 84 35.31 4.08 3.85
C LYS A 84 34.43 4.79 4.88
N GLU A 85 33.13 4.84 4.59
CA GLU A 85 32.12 5.50 5.40
C GLU A 85 30.76 4.85 5.11
N VAL A 86 29.86 4.88 6.11
CA VAL A 86 28.49 4.40 5.97
C VAL A 86 27.51 5.51 6.28
N TRP A 87 26.58 5.76 5.35
CA TRP A 87 25.46 6.66 5.54
C TRP A 87 24.19 5.85 5.77
N LEU A 88 23.60 5.98 6.95
CA LEU A 88 22.30 5.37 7.23
C LEU A 88 21.20 6.14 6.51
N GLN A 89 20.34 5.42 5.81
CA GLN A 89 19.18 6.00 5.13
C GLN A 89 17.97 5.06 5.17
N PRO A 90 16.76 5.57 4.86
CA PRO A 90 15.63 4.70 4.59
C PRO A 90 15.89 3.85 3.33
N SER A 91 15.20 2.72 3.21
CA SER A 91 15.29 1.81 2.06
C SER A 91 14.83 2.44 0.75
N SER A 92 13.87 3.39 0.84
CA SER A 92 13.31 4.12 -0.29
C SER A 92 12.89 5.52 0.14
N SER A 93 12.40 6.33 -0.81
CA SER A 93 11.77 7.62 -0.48
C SER A 93 10.67 7.48 0.56
N LEU A 94 10.67 8.36 1.56
CA LEU A 94 9.63 8.43 2.61
C LEU A 94 8.30 9.01 2.10
N LEU A 95 8.21 9.38 0.82
CA LEU A 95 6.95 9.80 0.18
C LEU A 95 5.85 8.72 0.26
N HIS A 96 6.23 7.45 0.42
CA HIS A 96 5.31 6.32 0.45
C HIS A 96 4.65 6.07 1.80
N VAL A 97 5.03 6.81 2.84
CA VAL A 97 4.43 6.73 4.18
C VAL A 97 3.83 8.08 4.57
N PRO A 98 2.87 8.11 5.53
CA PRO A 98 2.41 9.37 6.10
C PRO A 98 3.57 10.19 6.68
N VAL A 99 3.35 11.48 6.91
CA VAL A 99 4.42 12.39 7.35
C VAL A 99 4.73 12.24 8.85
N ALA A 100 3.71 12.29 9.70
CA ALA A 100 3.87 12.25 11.16
C ALA A 100 2.55 11.81 11.81
N LYS A 101 2.62 11.22 12.99
CA LYS A 101 1.44 10.80 13.76
C LYS A 101 0.61 12.03 14.14
N HIS A 102 -0.70 11.98 13.90
CA HIS A 102 -1.59 13.08 14.23
C HIS A 102 -2.31 12.83 15.56
N PRO A 103 -2.44 13.84 16.46
CA PRO A 103 -3.13 13.67 17.74
C PRO A 103 -4.61 13.28 17.64
N SER A 104 -5.24 13.53 16.49
CA SER A 104 -6.64 13.14 16.25
C SER A 104 -6.80 11.72 15.72
N GLU A 105 -5.73 10.93 15.63
CA GLU A 105 -5.81 9.52 15.25
C GLU A 105 -6.60 8.75 16.29
N GLN A 106 -7.70 8.13 15.87
CA GLN A 106 -8.55 7.31 16.72
C GLN A 106 -7.99 5.88 16.78
N LEU A 107 -6.79 5.75 17.34
CA LEU A 107 -6.12 4.47 17.55
C LEU A 107 -5.76 4.31 19.03
N GLU A 108 -5.79 3.07 19.51
CA GLU A 108 -5.26 2.76 20.84
C GLU A 108 -3.78 3.13 20.90
N GLU A 109 -3.34 3.83 21.96
CA GLU A 109 -1.97 4.30 22.13
C GLU A 109 -0.92 3.20 21.92
N LYS A 110 -1.17 2.00 22.44
CA LYS A 110 -0.26 0.86 22.28
C LYS A 110 -0.13 0.39 20.82
N LEU A 111 -1.18 0.55 20.01
CA LEU A 111 -1.11 0.29 18.56
C LEU A 111 -0.35 1.42 17.85
N LEU A 112 -0.62 2.67 18.24
CA LEU A 112 0.04 3.85 17.70
C LEU A 112 1.56 3.81 17.95
N ASN A 113 2.00 3.27 19.09
CA ASN A 113 3.43 3.10 19.42
C ASN A 113 4.14 2.06 18.54
N GLY A 114 3.39 1.14 17.95
CA GLY A 114 3.90 0.18 16.96
C GLY A 114 3.94 0.72 15.53
N LEU A 115 3.36 1.90 15.28
CA LEU A 115 3.45 2.59 14.00
C LEU A 115 4.67 3.51 13.96
N SER A 116 5.19 3.73 12.77
CA SER A 116 6.29 4.65 12.48
C SER A 116 6.09 5.25 11.09
N TYR A 117 5.91 6.57 11.04
CA TYR A 117 5.72 7.33 9.80
C TYR A 117 7.04 8.03 9.44
N ALA A 118 7.04 8.97 8.48
CA ALA A 118 8.29 9.55 7.98
C ALA A 118 9.13 10.20 9.10
N THR A 119 8.51 10.98 9.98
CA THR A 119 9.21 11.65 11.10
C THR A 119 9.80 10.65 12.08
N GLU A 120 9.03 9.63 12.45
CA GLU A 120 9.47 8.60 13.39
C GLU A 120 10.56 7.72 12.78
N LYS A 121 10.51 7.40 11.49
CA LYS A 121 11.58 6.67 10.78
C LYS A 121 12.90 7.44 10.74
N LEU A 122 12.86 8.76 10.63
CA LEU A 122 14.07 9.59 10.73
C LEU A 122 14.65 9.56 12.16
N ALA A 123 13.79 9.53 13.18
CA ALA A 123 14.23 9.33 14.56
C ALA A 123 14.84 7.93 14.76
N GLU A 124 14.25 6.87 14.19
CA GLU A 124 14.82 5.52 14.22
C GLU A 124 16.23 5.47 13.60
N LEU A 125 16.45 6.15 12.47
CA LEU A 125 17.79 6.25 11.85
C LEU A 125 18.79 6.97 12.76
N THR A 126 18.34 8.00 13.48
CA THR A 126 19.18 8.74 14.42
C THR A 126 19.57 7.85 15.61
N LEU A 127 18.63 7.05 16.12
CA LEU A 127 18.90 6.06 17.17
C LEU A 127 19.88 4.98 16.67
N LEU A 128 19.71 4.45 15.45
CA LEU A 128 20.65 3.48 14.87
C LEU A 128 22.06 4.06 14.74
N LYS A 129 22.19 5.32 14.31
CA LYS A 129 23.48 6.02 14.27
C LYS A 129 24.10 6.12 15.67
N GLU A 130 23.30 6.42 16.69
CA GLU A 130 23.76 6.50 18.07
C GLU A 130 24.20 5.12 18.59
N GLY A 131 23.44 4.07 18.31
CA GLY A 131 23.80 2.68 18.64
C GLY A 131 25.09 2.21 17.96
N LEU A 132 25.35 2.65 16.73
CA LEU A 132 26.60 2.35 16.01
C LEU A 132 27.81 3.11 16.59
N THR A 133 27.63 4.36 17.01
CA THR A 133 28.73 5.21 17.46
C THR A 133 29.04 5.05 18.96
N LYS A 134 28.02 4.88 19.79
CA LYS A 134 28.12 4.76 21.25
C LYS A 134 27.90 3.34 21.79
N LYS A 135 27.74 2.36 20.90
CA LYS A 135 27.37 0.95 21.15
C LYS A 135 25.90 0.77 21.53
N ALA A 136 25.41 -0.47 21.39
CA ALA A 136 24.02 -0.86 21.63
C ALA A 136 23.48 -0.42 23.00
N ALA A 137 24.30 -0.52 24.06
CA ALA A 137 23.92 -0.14 25.42
C ALA A 137 23.44 1.30 25.57
N ALA A 138 23.83 2.21 24.66
CA ALA A 138 23.38 3.60 24.67
C ALA A 138 21.90 3.76 24.28
N ILE A 139 21.34 2.81 23.52
CA ILE A 139 19.96 2.84 23.00
C ILE A 139 19.14 1.63 23.46
N ASP A 140 19.59 0.90 24.48
CA ASP A 140 18.90 -0.30 24.99
C ASP A 140 17.46 -0.01 25.42
N ALA A 141 17.21 1.18 25.99
CA ALA A 141 15.86 1.60 26.35
C ALA A 141 14.95 1.70 25.11
N ASP A 142 15.43 2.35 24.05
CA ASP A 142 14.68 2.53 22.79
C ASP A 142 14.49 1.19 22.04
N ILE A 143 15.50 0.31 22.05
CA ILE A 143 15.41 -1.04 21.49
C ILE A 143 14.31 -1.81 22.22
N ASN A 144 14.31 -1.80 23.55
CA ASN A 144 13.30 -2.48 24.36
C ASN A 144 11.91 -1.90 24.10
N GLU A 145 11.76 -0.58 24.00
CA GLU A 145 10.49 0.06 23.70
C GLU A 145 9.95 -0.37 22.32
N ALA A 146 10.80 -0.31 21.29
CA ALA A 146 10.44 -0.75 19.94
C ALA A 146 10.03 -2.23 19.91
N ALA A 147 10.79 -3.09 20.59
CA ALA A 147 10.47 -4.52 20.71
C ALA A 147 9.13 -4.76 21.41
N GLN A 148 8.84 -4.05 22.51
CA GLN A 148 7.55 -4.18 23.21
C GLN A 148 6.38 -3.71 22.33
N ALA A 149 6.54 -2.61 21.60
CA ALA A 149 5.52 -2.12 20.68
C ALA A 149 5.22 -3.13 19.56
N LEU A 150 6.25 -3.75 18.98
CA LEU A 150 6.12 -4.81 17.98
C LEU A 150 5.46 -6.08 18.54
N LEU A 151 5.83 -6.48 19.75
CA LEU A 151 5.21 -7.62 20.43
C LEU A 151 3.72 -7.36 20.69
N TYR A 152 3.36 -6.12 21.07
CA TYR A 152 1.96 -5.73 21.24
C TYR A 152 1.18 -5.86 19.93
N LEU A 153 1.72 -5.35 18.82
CA LEU A 153 1.11 -5.47 17.49
C LEU A 153 0.94 -6.93 17.04
N LYS A 154 1.95 -7.77 17.25
CA LYS A 154 1.87 -9.21 16.93
C LYS A 154 0.75 -9.89 17.73
N LYS A 155 0.66 -9.59 19.04
CA LYS A 155 -0.39 -10.12 19.92
C LYS A 155 -1.78 -9.61 19.56
N SER A 156 -1.94 -8.34 19.21
CA SER A 156 -3.23 -7.77 18.79
C SER A 156 -3.69 -8.38 17.46
N SER A 157 -2.77 -8.57 16.51
CA SER A 157 -3.04 -9.30 15.26
C SER A 157 -3.51 -10.73 15.52
N GLN A 158 -2.86 -11.46 16.43
CA GLN A 158 -3.26 -12.83 16.80
C GLN A 158 -4.64 -12.91 17.46
N LYS A 159 -4.99 -11.93 18.31
CA LYS A 159 -6.37 -11.83 18.85
C LYS A 159 -7.39 -11.64 17.74
N ASN A 160 -7.07 -10.82 16.73
CA ASN A 160 -7.93 -10.62 15.55
C ASN A 160 -8.00 -11.87 14.64
N LYS A 161 -6.97 -12.72 14.65
CA LYS A 161 -6.97 -14.02 13.94
C LYS A 161 -7.88 -15.08 14.60
N CYS A 162 -8.32 -14.88 15.85
CA CYS A 162 -9.15 -15.84 16.58
C CYS A 162 -10.60 -15.97 16.05
N GLY A 163 -10.99 -15.18 15.05
CA GLY A 163 -12.33 -15.25 14.43
C GLY A 163 -12.34 -15.57 12.92
N SER A 164 -11.19 -15.59 12.24
CA SER A 164 -11.16 -15.91 10.81
C SER A 164 -9.81 -16.53 10.39
N ASN A 165 -9.89 -17.77 9.92
CA ASN A 165 -9.07 -18.30 8.83
C ASN A 165 -7.61 -18.74 9.07
N SER A 166 -7.19 -19.18 10.26
CA SER A 166 -5.99 -20.04 10.33
C SER A 166 -6.24 -21.46 9.81
N GLY A 167 -7.48 -21.96 9.93
CA GLY A 167 -7.88 -23.29 9.43
C GLY A 167 -8.38 -23.34 7.98
N THR A 168 -8.85 -22.23 7.39
CA THR A 168 -9.44 -22.24 6.03
C THR A 168 -8.41 -21.98 4.92
N GLN A 169 -7.26 -21.38 5.22
CA GLN A 169 -6.20 -21.19 4.21
C GLN A 169 -5.43 -22.48 3.89
N GLN A 170 -5.54 -23.51 4.74
CA GLN A 170 -4.79 -24.76 4.60
C GLN A 170 -5.56 -25.86 3.83
N SER A 171 -6.80 -25.59 3.40
CA SER A 171 -7.64 -26.58 2.71
C SER A 171 -8.12 -26.10 1.32
N PHE A 172 -7.31 -25.35 0.59
CA PHE A 172 -7.64 -25.07 -0.81
C PHE A 172 -7.40 -26.32 -1.63
N ILE A 173 -8.39 -26.70 -2.43
CA ILE A 173 -8.28 -27.78 -3.41
C ILE A 173 -8.38 -27.21 -4.81
N GLU A 174 -7.86 -27.93 -5.81
CA GLU A 174 -7.74 -27.44 -7.19
C GLU A 174 -9.07 -26.91 -7.77
N LYS A 175 -10.20 -27.48 -7.32
CA LYS A 175 -11.55 -27.04 -7.70
C LYS A 175 -11.91 -25.62 -7.22
N ASP A 176 -11.27 -25.09 -6.18
CA ASP A 176 -11.55 -23.74 -5.65
C ASP A 176 -10.98 -22.65 -6.58
N PHE A 177 -9.96 -23.00 -7.36
CA PHE A 177 -9.35 -22.14 -8.38
C PHE A 177 -10.02 -22.29 -9.76
N LYS A 178 -10.94 -23.25 -9.91
CA LYS A 178 -11.63 -23.54 -11.16
C LYS A 178 -13.12 -23.26 -11.02
N ARG A 179 -13.69 -22.52 -11.97
CA ARG A 179 -15.15 -22.37 -12.02
C ARG A 179 -15.80 -23.72 -12.38
N PRO A 180 -16.97 -24.08 -11.83
CA PRO A 180 -17.56 -25.41 -11.99
C PRO A 180 -17.91 -25.85 -13.42
N ALA A 181 -18.16 -24.91 -14.34
CA ALA A 181 -18.52 -25.19 -15.73
C ALA A 181 -17.59 -24.43 -16.69
N ALA A 182 -17.47 -24.86 -17.94
CA ALA A 182 -16.70 -24.16 -18.98
C ALA A 182 -17.26 -22.75 -19.28
N PHE A 183 -16.44 -21.88 -19.90
CA PHE A 183 -16.85 -20.51 -20.19
C PHE A 183 -18.12 -20.43 -21.06
N GLU A 184 -18.20 -21.22 -22.13
CA GLU A 184 -19.34 -21.23 -23.07
C GLU A 184 -20.67 -21.57 -22.37
N GLU A 185 -20.65 -22.59 -21.51
CA GLU A 185 -21.86 -23.01 -20.79
C GLU A 185 -22.29 -21.95 -19.77
N ARG A 186 -21.33 -21.32 -19.08
CA ARG A 186 -21.64 -20.20 -18.18
C ARG A 186 -22.18 -19.00 -18.94
N LEU A 187 -21.62 -18.69 -20.11
CA LEU A 187 -22.07 -17.58 -20.94
C LEU A 187 -23.52 -17.81 -21.41
N ARG A 188 -23.85 -19.03 -21.82
CA ARG A 188 -25.22 -19.42 -22.18
C ARG A 188 -26.18 -19.24 -21.01
N ILE A 189 -25.88 -19.83 -19.85
CA ILE A 189 -26.72 -19.72 -18.63
C ILE A 189 -26.85 -18.26 -18.19
N GLN A 190 -25.77 -17.47 -18.25
CA GLN A 190 -25.79 -16.05 -17.90
C GLN A 190 -26.65 -15.25 -18.88
N ASN A 191 -26.52 -15.48 -20.19
CA ASN A 191 -27.33 -14.82 -21.21
C ASN A 191 -28.82 -15.18 -21.05
N GLU A 192 -29.13 -16.44 -20.79
CA GLU A 192 -30.49 -16.92 -20.52
C GLU A 192 -31.07 -16.26 -19.25
N SER A 193 -30.33 -16.27 -18.14
CA SER A 193 -30.75 -15.62 -16.89
C SER A 193 -30.89 -14.10 -17.00
N LEU A 194 -30.12 -13.46 -17.89
CA LEU A 194 -30.12 -12.02 -18.10
C LEU A 194 -31.02 -11.60 -19.29
N SER A 195 -31.82 -12.52 -19.85
CA SER A 195 -32.67 -12.31 -21.03
C SER A 195 -33.80 -11.29 -20.81
N SER A 196 -33.56 -10.03 -21.13
CA SER A 196 -34.34 -9.29 -22.15
C SER A 196 -33.91 -7.82 -22.22
N ARG A 197 -33.52 -7.38 -23.42
CA ARG A 197 -33.30 -5.97 -23.85
C ARG A 197 -32.36 -5.06 -23.03
N PHE A 198 -31.83 -5.48 -21.90
CA PHE A 198 -31.02 -4.62 -21.02
C PHE A 198 -29.53 -4.60 -21.37
N PHE A 199 -29.03 -5.64 -22.06
CA PHE A 199 -27.59 -5.84 -22.25
C PHE A 199 -26.99 -5.01 -23.39
N GLN A 200 -27.73 -4.75 -24.47
CA GLN A 200 -27.24 -3.87 -25.56
C GLN A 200 -27.03 -2.41 -25.11
N GLN A 201 -27.70 -1.95 -24.04
CA GLN A 201 -27.52 -0.59 -23.51
C GLN A 201 -26.42 -0.47 -22.45
N GLN A 202 -25.98 -1.57 -21.82
CA GLN A 202 -24.94 -1.49 -20.78
C GLN A 202 -23.52 -1.35 -21.32
N GLN A 203 -23.22 -1.77 -22.55
CA GLN A 203 -21.95 -1.43 -23.18
C GLN A 203 -21.79 0.08 -23.41
N LEU A 204 -22.90 0.81 -23.60
CA LEU A 204 -22.92 2.29 -23.67
C LEU A 204 -22.90 2.96 -22.29
N ALA A 205 -23.24 2.23 -21.21
CA ALA A 205 -23.35 2.76 -19.85
C ALA A 205 -22.24 2.27 -18.92
N VAL A 206 -21.03 2.02 -19.43
CA VAL A 206 -19.81 1.88 -18.62
C VAL A 206 -19.35 3.27 -18.12
N SER A 207 -20.27 4.10 -17.64
CA SER A 207 -19.94 5.27 -16.84
C SER A 207 -19.88 4.82 -15.38
N ARG A 208 -18.67 4.46 -14.95
CA ARG A 208 -18.29 4.32 -13.55
C ARG A 208 -18.82 5.54 -12.76
N SER A 209 -19.55 5.27 -11.67
CA SER A 209 -20.15 6.23 -10.74
C SER A 209 -20.97 7.39 -11.36
N LEU A 210 -22.27 7.45 -11.04
CA LEU A 210 -23.08 8.64 -11.35
C LEU A 210 -22.46 9.88 -10.66
N PRO A 211 -22.47 11.06 -11.30
CA PRO A 211 -21.95 12.28 -10.70
C PRO A 211 -22.64 12.51 -9.36
N LYS A 212 -21.85 12.60 -8.29
CA LYS A 212 -22.36 12.91 -6.96
C LYS A 212 -22.90 14.34 -7.01
N CYS A 213 -24.22 14.51 -6.96
CA CYS A 213 -24.83 15.85 -6.80
C CYS A 213 -24.21 16.57 -5.60
N ALA A 214 -24.03 17.90 -5.69
CA ALA A 214 -23.36 18.78 -4.73
C ALA A 214 -23.77 18.58 -3.24
N VAL A 215 -24.95 18.03 -2.99
CA VAL A 215 -25.44 17.63 -1.65
C VAL A 215 -24.51 16.62 -0.95
N LEU A 216 -23.81 15.76 -1.69
CA LEU A 216 -22.89 14.77 -1.09
C LEU A 216 -21.56 15.35 -0.61
N VAL A 217 -21.11 16.48 -1.17
CA VAL A 217 -19.85 17.11 -0.77
C VAL A 217 -19.99 17.73 0.62
N LYS A 218 -21.17 18.26 0.97
CA LYS A 218 -21.44 18.84 2.30
C LYS A 218 -21.51 17.81 3.43
N ASN A 219 -21.74 16.54 3.12
CA ASN A 219 -21.89 15.47 4.13
C ASN A 219 -20.59 14.72 4.43
N GLY A 220 -19.46 15.06 3.79
CA GLY A 220 -18.15 14.49 4.14
C GLY A 220 -17.70 14.80 5.58
N ALA A 221 -18.36 15.74 6.26
CA ALA A 221 -17.98 16.23 7.59
C ALA A 221 -18.78 15.62 8.77
N LYS A 222 -19.78 14.75 8.55
CA LYS A 222 -20.57 14.17 9.66
C LYS A 222 -20.90 12.69 9.43
N MET A 223 -19.92 11.84 9.69
CA MET A 223 -20.11 10.39 9.90
C MET A 223 -20.17 10.03 11.38
N SER A 224 -20.62 10.95 12.25
CA SER A 224 -20.95 10.66 13.64
C SER A 224 -22.45 10.90 13.87
N GLY A 225 -23.20 9.83 14.10
CA GLY A 225 -24.49 9.91 14.82
C GLY A 225 -25.81 9.76 14.04
N GLN A 226 -25.85 9.62 12.71
CA GLN A 226 -27.12 9.43 11.99
C GLN A 226 -27.08 8.30 10.94
N MET A 227 -27.04 7.05 11.39
CA MET A 227 -27.15 5.87 10.51
C MET A 227 -28.54 5.72 9.86
N GLN A 228 -29.62 6.15 10.52
CA GLN A 228 -30.98 6.01 9.95
C GLN A 228 -31.27 7.00 8.81
N SER A 229 -30.74 8.23 8.90
CA SER A 229 -30.82 9.27 7.86
C SER A 229 -30.00 8.91 6.61
N THR A 230 -28.82 8.33 6.81
CA THR A 230 -27.94 7.93 5.69
C THR A 230 -28.49 6.72 4.94
N MET A 231 -29.05 5.72 5.62
CA MET A 231 -29.67 4.57 4.96
C MET A 231 -30.95 4.91 4.19
N SER A 232 -31.79 5.81 4.70
CA SER A 232 -32.98 6.29 3.98
C SER A 232 -32.60 7.14 2.76
N LEU A 233 -31.54 7.95 2.86
CA LEU A 233 -30.98 8.71 1.73
C LEU A 233 -30.37 7.79 0.66
N LEU A 234 -29.67 6.72 1.07
CA LEU A 234 -29.13 5.70 0.16
C LEU A 234 -30.26 4.93 -0.55
N ARG A 235 -31.30 4.53 0.17
CA ARG A 235 -32.50 3.90 -0.43
C ARG A 235 -33.21 4.83 -1.39
N LYS A 236 -33.36 6.12 -1.03
CA LYS A 236 -33.96 7.13 -1.92
C LYS A 236 -33.15 7.28 -3.20
N LYS A 237 -31.82 7.33 -3.12
CA LYS A 237 -30.94 7.40 -4.31
C LYS A 237 -30.93 6.13 -5.15
N GLN A 238 -31.00 4.96 -4.51
CA GLN A 238 -31.17 3.69 -5.24
C GLN A 238 -32.50 3.70 -6.01
N ASN A 239 -33.58 4.16 -5.36
CA ASN A 239 -34.87 4.30 -6.02
C ASN A 239 -34.85 5.35 -7.12
N ASP A 240 -34.30 6.54 -6.89
CA ASP A 240 -34.20 7.61 -7.89
C ASP A 240 -33.32 7.19 -9.08
N GLY A 241 -32.21 6.47 -8.82
CA GLY A 241 -31.36 5.88 -9.84
C GLY A 241 -32.03 4.75 -10.62
N LEU A 242 -32.85 3.93 -9.97
CA LEU A 242 -33.69 2.93 -10.64
C LEU A 242 -34.78 3.61 -11.48
N ILE A 243 -35.41 4.67 -10.97
CA ILE A 243 -36.47 5.43 -11.66
C ILE A 243 -35.90 6.13 -12.89
N PHE A 244 -34.72 6.76 -12.77
CA PHE A 244 -34.02 7.37 -13.90
C PHE A 244 -33.67 6.33 -14.97
N LYS A 245 -33.08 5.18 -14.57
CA LYS A 245 -32.78 4.09 -15.49
C LYS A 245 -34.04 3.50 -16.14
N LYS A 246 -35.13 3.33 -15.39
CA LYS A 246 -36.42 2.85 -15.92
C LYS A 246 -37.06 3.85 -16.89
N LYS A 247 -37.01 5.15 -16.61
CA LYS A 247 -37.48 6.21 -17.53
C LYS A 247 -36.66 6.25 -18.82
N LEU A 248 -35.33 6.11 -18.72
CA LEU A 248 -34.44 6.05 -19.89
C LEU A 248 -34.74 4.83 -20.77
N VAL A 249 -34.93 3.66 -20.16
CA VAL A 249 -35.28 2.40 -20.86
C VAL A 249 -36.68 2.47 -21.49
N TRP A 250 -37.64 3.12 -20.82
CA TRP A 250 -38.98 3.34 -21.36
C TRP A 250 -38.96 4.31 -22.55
N MET A 251 -38.25 5.44 -22.45
CA MET A 251 -38.08 6.40 -23.57
C MET A 251 -37.42 5.76 -24.79
N CYS A 252 -36.35 4.99 -24.60
CA CYS A 252 -35.66 4.29 -25.70
C CYS A 252 -36.51 3.19 -26.35
N SER A 253 -37.47 2.59 -25.64
CA SER A 253 -38.41 1.61 -26.23
C SER A 253 -39.60 2.28 -26.94
N TYR A 254 -39.99 3.49 -26.53
CA TYR A 254 -41.11 4.23 -27.12
C TYR A 254 -40.69 5.00 -28.39
N MET A 255 -39.43 5.43 -28.48
CA MET A 255 -38.87 6.12 -29.65
C MET A 255 -38.10 5.17 -30.57
N GLY A 256 -38.80 4.17 -31.11
CA GLY A 256 -38.29 3.40 -32.23
C GLY A 256 -38.05 4.33 -33.43
N ASN A 257 -36.76 4.54 -33.77
CA ASN A 257 -36.23 5.29 -34.92
C ASN A 257 -36.08 6.81 -34.81
N LEU A 258 -35.38 7.32 -33.79
CA LEU A 258 -34.61 8.57 -33.96
C LEU A 258 -33.28 8.53 -33.22
N ASN A 259 -32.24 8.99 -33.93
CA ASN A 259 -30.84 8.89 -33.57
C ASN A 259 -30.55 9.56 -32.22
N VAL A 260 -30.10 8.78 -31.23
CA VAL A 260 -29.94 9.17 -29.80
C VAL A 260 -28.92 10.31 -29.59
N GLN A 261 -28.04 10.59 -30.57
CA GLN A 261 -27.03 11.65 -30.47
C GLN A 261 -27.59 13.08 -30.49
N THR A 262 -28.74 13.34 -31.12
CA THR A 262 -29.26 14.72 -31.24
C THR A 262 -29.89 15.26 -29.95
N TRP A 263 -30.31 14.38 -29.02
CA TRP A 263 -30.94 14.80 -27.76
C TRP A 263 -29.94 15.07 -26.63
N LEU A 264 -28.82 14.33 -26.58
CA LEU A 264 -27.77 14.57 -25.58
C LEU A 264 -27.14 15.97 -25.74
N ASN A 265 -27.10 16.53 -26.96
CA ASN A 265 -26.55 17.86 -27.20
C ASN A 265 -27.51 19.01 -26.87
N THR A 266 -28.82 18.78 -26.74
CA THR A 266 -29.80 19.82 -26.39
C THR A 266 -30.03 19.94 -24.89
N SER A 267 -29.88 18.86 -24.11
CA SER A 267 -30.11 18.90 -22.65
C SER A 267 -28.91 19.37 -21.81
N VAL A 268 -27.76 19.67 -22.42
CA VAL A 268 -26.57 20.23 -21.73
C VAL A 268 -26.55 21.78 -21.75
N ARG A 269 -27.56 22.43 -22.36
CA ARG A 269 -27.62 23.91 -22.48
C ARG A 269 -28.88 24.56 -21.89
N SER A 270 -29.61 23.90 -20.99
CA SER A 270 -30.72 24.51 -20.23
C SER A 270 -30.63 24.19 -18.76
#